data_AF-A0A182Y3S9-F1
#
_entry.id   AF-A0A182Y3S9-F1
#
_cell.length_a   1.000
_cell.length_b   1.000
_cell.length_c   1.000
_cell.angle_alpha   90.00
_cell.angle_beta   90.00
_cell.angle_gamma   90.00
#
_symmetry.space_group_name_H-M   'P 1'
#
loop_
_entity.id
_entity.type
_entity.pdbx_description
1 polymer ?
#
loop_
_entity_poly.entity_id
_entity_poly.type
_entity_poly.pdbx_seq_one_letter_code
_entity_poly.pdbx_strand_id
1 'polypeptide(L)'
;MKLPAALLAFAAILMIGFVPGLSACNFGLGSRVNGEYVLHTITVTKRANEAPENLVLQLDYKASPLLNQQITYSSIQTASTTACRFSYPAENNSKRVQATIESTIPISEFAVTMTVYGFNWG
;
A
#
# COMPACT_ATOMS: atom_id res chain seq x y z
N MET A 1 -30.97 -24.94 -39.51
CA MET A 1 -30.92 -24.79 -38.05
C MET A 1 -30.43 -23.39 -37.74
N LYS A 2 -31.31 -22.52 -37.22
CA LYS A 2 -30.97 -21.13 -36.89
C LYS A 2 -30.49 -21.09 -35.44
N LEU A 3 -29.22 -20.81 -35.20
CA LEU A 3 -28.73 -20.52 -33.84
C LEU A 3 -29.54 -19.36 -33.27
N PRO A 4 -30.11 -19.46 -32.06
CA PRO A 4 -30.90 -18.39 -31.48
C PRO A 4 -29.97 -17.24 -31.10
N ALA A 5 -30.24 -16.05 -31.65
CA ALA A 5 -29.52 -14.80 -31.39
C ALA A 5 -29.40 -14.44 -29.89
N ALA A 6 -30.21 -15.07 -29.03
CA ALA A 6 -30.17 -14.93 -27.58
C ALA A 6 -28.86 -15.41 -26.93
N LEU A 7 -28.15 -16.39 -27.53
CA LEU A 7 -26.88 -16.89 -26.98
C LEU A 7 -25.71 -15.92 -27.20
N LEU A 8 -25.77 -15.08 -28.23
CA LEU A 8 -24.74 -14.05 -28.48
C LEU A 8 -24.88 -12.85 -27.54
N ALA A 9 -26.10 -12.55 -27.07
CA ALA A 9 -26.35 -11.45 -26.14
C ALA A 9 -25.81 -11.75 -24.73
N PHE A 10 -25.86 -13.00 -24.28
CA PHE A 10 -25.34 -13.40 -22.96
C PHE A 10 -23.81 -13.34 -22.86
N ALA A 11 -23.09 -13.55 -23.96
CA ALA A 11 -21.63 -13.44 -23.99
C ALA A 11 -21.14 -11.97 -23.93
N ALA A 12 -21.94 -11.02 -24.43
CA ALA A 12 -21.57 -9.60 -24.43
C ALA A 12 -21.69 -8.95 -23.04
N ILE A 13 -22.60 -9.42 -22.18
CA ILE A 13 -22.84 -8.85 -20.85
C ILE A 13 -21.76 -9.29 -19.84
N LEU A 14 -21.10 -10.43 -20.08
CA LEU A 14 -20.04 -10.95 -19.22
C LEU A 14 -18.68 -10.23 -19.38
N MET A 15 -18.56 -9.34 -20.37
CA MET A 15 -17.33 -8.59 -20.67
C MET A 15 -17.25 -7.21 -19.98
N ILE A 16 -18.29 -6.77 -19.27
CA ILE A 16 -18.33 -5.44 -18.62
C ILE A 16 -17.70 -5.46 -17.20
N GLY A 17 -17.32 -6.64 -16.69
CA GLY A 17 -16.95 -6.80 -15.28
C GLY A 17 -15.47 -6.71 -14.93
N PHE A 18 -14.55 -6.60 -15.90
CA PHE A 18 -13.11 -6.54 -15.60
C PHE A 18 -12.59 -5.13 -15.87
N VAL A 19 -12.99 -4.20 -15.01
CA VAL A 19 -12.12 -3.04 -14.75
C VAL A 19 -10.87 -3.66 -14.12
N PRO A 20 -9.68 -3.63 -14.75
CA PRO A 20 -8.48 -4.05 -14.07
C PRO A 20 -8.43 -3.17 -12.83
N GLY A 21 -8.58 -3.79 -11.66
CA GLY A 21 -8.33 -3.13 -10.40
C GLY A 21 -6.93 -2.57 -10.51
N LEU A 22 -6.84 -1.28 -10.79
CA LEU A 22 -5.65 -0.47 -10.67
C LEU A 22 -5.10 -0.84 -9.29
N SER A 23 -4.07 -1.71 -9.26
CA SER A 23 -3.59 -2.28 -8.01
C SER A 23 -2.79 -1.22 -7.29
N ALA A 24 -3.40 -0.53 -6.32
CA ALA A 24 -2.65 0.27 -5.36
C ALA A 24 -1.43 -0.56 -4.87
N CYS A 25 -0.28 0.09 -4.66
CA CYS A 25 0.90 -0.58 -4.08
C CYS A 25 0.67 -0.83 -2.60
N ASN A 26 -0.19 -1.81 -2.34
CA ASN A 26 -0.54 -2.26 -1.02
C ASN A 26 0.38 -3.42 -0.69
N PHE A 27 1.18 -3.27 0.37
CA PHE A 27 2.10 -4.31 0.80
C PHE A 27 2.20 -4.38 2.31
N GLY A 28 2.60 -5.56 2.79
CA GLY A 28 2.82 -5.84 4.21
C GLY A 28 4.27 -6.19 4.47
N LEU A 29 4.81 -5.69 5.58
CA LEU A 29 6.14 -6.05 6.08
C LEU A 29 6.01 -6.71 7.44
N GLY A 30 6.59 -7.89 7.62
CA GLY A 30 6.48 -8.68 8.86
C GLY A 30 5.30 -9.66 8.84
N SER A 31 4.76 -9.98 10.01
CA SER A 31 3.68 -10.97 10.15
C SER A 31 2.73 -10.60 11.27
N ARG A 32 1.43 -10.84 11.05
CA ARG A 32 0.39 -10.65 12.06
C ARG A 32 0.59 -11.67 13.18
N VAL A 33 0.53 -11.23 14.43
CA VAL A 33 0.60 -12.11 15.59
C VAL A 33 -0.57 -11.88 16.53
N ASN A 34 -0.95 -12.91 17.29
CA ASN A 34 -2.08 -12.81 18.22
C ASN A 34 -1.79 -11.78 19.33
N GLY A 35 -2.77 -10.94 19.65
CA GLY A 35 -2.71 -9.91 20.68
C GLY A 35 -2.08 -8.59 20.24
N GLU A 36 -1.55 -8.50 19.01
CA GLU A 36 -1.02 -7.23 18.50
C GLU A 36 -2.14 -6.21 18.34
N TYR A 37 -1.79 -4.93 18.41
CA TYR A 37 -2.73 -3.84 18.17
C TYR A 37 -2.08 -2.77 17.28
N VAL A 38 -2.90 -1.83 16.80
CA VAL A 38 -2.42 -0.70 16.02
C VAL A 38 -1.62 0.21 16.94
N LEU A 39 -0.32 0.32 16.67
CA LEU A 39 0.56 1.25 17.37
C LEU A 39 0.38 2.66 16.79
N HIS A 40 0.41 2.78 15.46
CA HIS A 40 0.22 4.05 14.77
C HIS A 40 -0.39 3.86 13.38
N THR A 41 -1.14 4.87 12.95
CA THR A 41 -1.52 5.08 11.55
C THR A 41 -0.93 6.42 11.10
N ILE A 42 -0.11 6.38 10.06
CA ILE A 42 0.65 7.52 9.56
C ILE A 42 0.30 7.70 8.09
N THR A 43 -0.23 8.86 7.73
CA THR A 43 -0.47 9.22 6.33
C THR A 43 0.52 10.28 5.91
N VAL A 44 1.22 10.02 4.81
CA VAL A 44 2.18 10.94 4.20
C VAL A 44 1.72 11.28 2.80
N THR A 45 1.68 12.57 2.49
CA THR A 45 1.31 13.07 1.17
C THR A 45 2.42 13.95 0.63
N LYS A 46 2.82 13.69 -0.61
CA LYS A 46 3.75 14.53 -1.38
C LYS A 46 3.05 15.00 -2.64
N ARG A 47 3.23 16.27 -2.98
CA ARG A 47 2.66 16.88 -4.19
C ARG A 47 3.78 17.28 -5.12
N ALA A 48 3.50 17.21 -6.42
CA ALA A 48 4.36 17.77 -7.44
C ALA A 48 4.36 19.29 -7.36
N ASN A 49 5.47 19.92 -7.73
CA ASN A 49 5.63 21.37 -7.57
C ASN A 49 4.85 22.17 -8.63
N GLU A 50 4.94 21.77 -9.89
CA GLU A 50 4.37 22.52 -11.03
C GLU A 50 3.49 21.67 -11.95
N ALA A 51 3.96 20.47 -12.33
CA ALA A 51 3.26 19.55 -13.24
C ALA A 51 3.40 18.10 -12.74
N PRO A 52 2.55 17.16 -13.19
CA PRO A 52 2.69 15.76 -12.81
C PRO A 52 4.10 15.24 -13.06
N GLU A 53 4.69 14.61 -12.05
CA GLU A 53 6.06 14.09 -12.09
C GLU A 53 6.16 12.76 -11.33
N ASN A 54 7.27 12.03 -11.49
CA ASN A 54 7.48 10.79 -10.74
C ASN A 54 7.84 11.12 -9.29
N LEU A 55 6.93 10.82 -8.37
CA LEU A 55 7.09 11.15 -6.95
C LEU A 55 7.68 9.97 -6.18
N VAL A 56 8.64 10.27 -5.32
CA VAL A 56 9.26 9.32 -4.37
C VAL A 56 8.93 9.73 -2.94
N LEU A 57 8.50 8.75 -2.15
CA LEU A 57 8.23 8.83 -0.72
C LEU A 57 9.11 7.84 0.05
N GLN A 58 9.70 8.31 1.13
CA GLN A 58 10.48 7.49 2.06
C GLN A 58 9.74 7.45 3.39
N LEU A 59 9.41 6.24 3.84
CA LEU A 59 8.83 5.97 5.14
C LEU A 59 9.94 5.44 6.05
N ASP A 60 10.09 6.02 7.23
CA ASP A 60 10.99 5.53 8.27
C ASP A 60 10.28 5.64 9.62
N TYR A 61 9.86 4.49 10.16
CA TYR A 61 9.24 4.39 11.46
C TYR A 61 10.15 3.63 12.41
N LYS A 62 10.35 4.18 13.61
CA LYS A 62 11.15 3.59 14.68
C LYS A 62 10.28 3.34 15.90
N ALA A 63 10.41 2.15 16.48
CA ALA A 63 9.69 1.78 17.69
C ALA A 63 10.11 2.67 18.86
N SER A 64 9.15 3.09 19.68
CA SER A 64 9.43 3.93 20.85
C SER A 64 10.20 3.14 21.93
N PRO A 65 11.41 3.56 22.32
CA PRO A 65 12.15 2.89 23.39
C PRO A 65 11.50 3.11 24.76
N LEU A 66 10.78 4.22 24.95
CA LEU A 66 10.08 4.53 26.21
C LEU A 66 8.94 3.56 26.53
N LEU A 67 8.39 2.92 25.50
CA LEU A 67 7.28 1.96 25.63
C LEU A 67 7.74 0.50 25.46
N ASN A 68 9.07 0.29 25.44
CA ASN A 68 9.76 -0.93 24.98
C ASN A 68 9.20 -1.50 23.66
N GLN A 69 8.60 -0.66 22.83
CA GLN A 69 7.71 -1.09 21.77
C GLN A 69 8.35 -2.10 20.80
N GLN A 70 7.57 -3.08 20.35
CA GLN A 70 7.96 -4.08 19.37
C GLN A 70 6.99 -4.06 18.19
N ILE A 71 7.52 -3.89 16.99
CA ILE A 71 6.78 -3.93 15.73
C ILE A 71 6.70 -5.37 15.25
N THR A 72 5.52 -5.81 14.84
CA THR A 72 5.26 -7.17 14.33
C THR A 72 4.89 -7.16 12.85
N TYR A 73 4.07 -6.19 12.47
CA TYR A 73 3.56 -6.04 11.12
C TYR A 73 3.37 -4.57 10.76
N SER A 74 3.67 -4.21 9.52
CA SER A 74 3.33 -2.91 8.96
C SER A 74 2.58 -3.09 7.65
N SER A 75 1.42 -2.45 7.53
CA SER A 75 0.64 -2.38 6.30
C SER A 75 0.84 -1.02 5.65
N ILE A 76 1.22 -1.00 4.38
CA ILE A 76 1.42 0.22 3.61
C ILE A 76 0.44 0.19 2.45
N GLN A 77 -0.29 1.29 2.26
CA GLN A 77 -1.35 1.43 1.26
C GLN A 77 -1.20 2.74 0.49
N THR A 78 -1.34 2.69 -0.83
CA THR A 78 -1.32 3.90 -1.68
C THR A 78 -2.75 4.30 -2.05
N ALA A 79 -3.08 5.58 -1.89
CA ALA A 79 -4.41 6.09 -2.20
C ALA A 79 -4.49 6.77 -3.57
N SER A 80 -3.39 7.37 -4.03
CA SER A 80 -3.40 8.28 -5.18
C SER A 80 -2.91 7.68 -6.50
N THR A 81 -2.26 6.52 -6.46
CA THR A 81 -1.78 5.81 -7.66
C THR A 81 -1.68 4.32 -7.41
N THR A 82 -1.68 3.60 -8.52
CA THR A 82 -1.61 2.14 -8.62
C THR A 82 -0.46 1.69 -9.50
N ALA A 83 0.26 2.66 -10.07
CA ALA A 83 1.48 2.45 -10.83
C ALA A 83 2.63 2.97 -9.97
N CYS A 84 3.18 2.08 -9.15
CA CYS A 84 4.28 2.36 -8.24
C CYS A 84 5.17 1.13 -8.05
N ARG A 85 6.40 1.38 -7.59
CA ARG A 85 7.35 0.37 -7.14
C ARG A 85 7.67 0.61 -5.67
N PHE A 86 7.96 -0.46 -4.95
CA PHE A 86 8.40 -0.38 -3.57
C PHE A 86 9.76 -1.06 -3.42
N SER A 87 10.55 -0.57 -2.48
CA SER A 87 11.74 -1.23 -1.98
C SER A 87 11.82 -1.06 -0.48
N TYR A 88 12.42 -2.02 0.19
CA TYR A 88 12.66 -1.96 1.63
C TYR A 88 14.03 -2.57 1.94
N PRO A 89 14.76 -1.99 2.91
CA PRO A 89 16.06 -2.48 3.32
C PRO A 89 15.94 -3.80 4.10
N ALA A 90 16.95 -4.66 4.02
CA ALA A 90 16.99 -5.95 4.73
C ALA A 90 17.10 -5.76 6.26
N GLU A 91 17.53 -4.58 6.68
CA GLU A 91 17.72 -4.15 8.08
C GLU A 91 16.39 -3.93 8.81
N ASN A 92 15.25 -3.96 8.11
CA ASN A 92 13.93 -3.89 8.74
C ASN A 92 13.75 -5.02 9.75
N ASN A 93 13.27 -4.65 10.93
CA ASN A 93 13.17 -5.56 12.06
C ASN A 93 12.07 -5.09 13.03
N SER A 94 11.98 -5.75 14.17
CA SER A 94 10.96 -5.46 15.19
C SER A 94 11.11 -4.09 15.89
N LYS A 95 12.12 -3.30 15.54
CA LYS A 95 12.38 -1.96 16.09
C LYS A 95 12.36 -0.86 15.03
N ARG A 96 12.39 -1.20 13.73
CA ARG A 96 12.39 -0.22 12.66
C ARG A 96 11.78 -0.76 11.38
N VAL A 97 10.94 0.05 10.75
CA VAL A 97 10.36 -0.21 9.43
C VAL A 97 10.68 0.95 8.51
N GLN A 98 11.38 0.64 7.43
CA GLN A 98 11.71 1.55 6.35
C GLN A 98 11.14 1.03 5.04
N ALA A 99 10.63 1.93 4.21
CA ALA A 99 10.22 1.61 2.86
C ALA A 99 10.37 2.83 1.96
N THR A 100 10.78 2.62 0.71
CA THR A 100 10.73 3.62 -0.34
C THR A 100 9.63 3.23 -1.31
N ILE A 101 8.72 4.16 -1.60
CA ILE A 101 7.66 3.99 -2.57
C ILE A 101 7.83 5.07 -3.64
N GLU A 102 7.81 4.65 -4.90
CA GLU A 102 8.00 5.54 -6.03
C GLU A 102 6.91 5.31 -7.07
N SER A 103 6.34 6.38 -7.62
CA SER A 103 5.40 6.27 -8.73
C SER A 103 6.17 5.93 -10.01
N THR A 104 5.63 4.98 -10.78
CA THR A 104 6.21 4.59 -12.08
C THR A 104 5.66 5.43 -13.23
N ILE A 105 4.63 6.23 -12.96
CA ILE A 105 4.07 7.24 -13.87
C ILE A 105 4.08 8.63 -13.21
N PRO A 106 4.06 9.70 -14.03
CA PRO A 106 3.91 11.06 -13.52
C PRO A 106 2.55 11.26 -12.83
N ILE A 107 2.57 11.81 -11.60
CA ILE A 107 1.38 12.10 -10.80
C ILE A 107 1.51 13.47 -10.12
N SER A 108 0.38 14.11 -9.83
CA SER A 108 0.34 15.40 -9.12
C SER A 108 0.39 15.24 -7.60
N GLU A 109 -0.09 14.11 -7.09
CA GLU A 109 -0.12 13.82 -5.65
C GLU A 109 0.18 12.34 -5.39
N PHE A 110 1.10 12.08 -4.46
CA PHE A 110 1.39 10.78 -3.91
C PHE A 110 0.96 10.71 -2.44
N ALA A 111 -0.10 9.98 -2.13
CA ALA A 111 -0.59 9.75 -0.78
C ALA A 111 -0.41 8.28 -0.36
N VAL A 112 0.26 8.07 0.76
CA VAL A 112 0.57 6.74 1.31
C VAL A 112 0.17 6.69 2.78
N THR A 113 -0.55 5.65 3.16
CA THR A 113 -0.90 5.38 4.56
C THR A 113 -0.17 4.13 5.04
N MET A 114 0.60 4.29 6.12
CA MET A 114 1.27 3.21 6.82
C MET A 114 0.58 2.97 8.16
N THR A 115 0.10 1.76 8.39
CA THR A 115 -0.40 1.32 9.69
C THR A 115 0.59 0.33 10.30
N VAL A 116 1.13 0.67 11.46
CA VAL A 116 2.11 -0.12 12.19
C VAL A 116 1.41 -0.86 13.33
N TYR A 117 1.66 -2.16 13.43
CA TYR A 117 1.12 -3.05 14.44
C TYR A 117 2.23 -3.62 15.31
N GLY A 118 1.87 -3.95 16.54
CA GLY A 118 2.76 -4.60 17.48
C GLY A 118 2.29 -4.48 18.92
N PHE A 119 3.25 -4.38 19.83
CA PHE A 119 3.01 -4.38 21.27
C PHE A 119 3.84 -3.31 21.97
N ASN A 120 3.30 -2.82 23.09
CA ASN A 120 4.07 -2.21 24.17
C ASN A 120 4.12 -3.22 25.32
N TRP A 121 5.26 -3.28 26.00
CA TRP A 121 5.47 -4.18 27.12
C TRP A 121 6.32 -3.44 28.16
N GLY A 122 6.06 -3.71 29.43
CA GLY A 122 6.67 -3.04 30.57
C GLY A 122 6.68 -3.97 31.75
#